data_AF-A0A7J3XGK6-F1
#
_entry.id   AF-A0A7J3XGK6-F1
#
_cell.length_a   1.000
_cell.length_b   1.000
_cell.length_c   1.000
_cell.angle_alpha   90.00
_cell.angle_beta   90.00
_cell.angle_gamma   90.00
#
_symmetry.space_group_name_H-M   'P 1'
#
loop_
_entity.id
_entity.type
_entity.pdbx_description
1 polymer ?
#
loop_
_entity_poly.entity_id
_entity_poly.type
_entity_poly.pdbx_seq_one_letter_code
_entity_poly.pdbx_strand_id
1 'polypeptide(L)'
;MEIDYRSLGLRVGLEIHQQLDTSTKLFCSCPARLAPDSARYAEVSRTLWIGRSELGEVDPAAAYEIGRGRRIIYRVPEGHACLVELDEEPPHDLNREALVVALSIARALNAVPVDEVYVMRKVVVDGSNTSGFQ
;
A
#
# COMPACT_ATOMS: atom_id res chain seq x y z
N MET A 1 -29.27 -15.36 -29.49
CA MET A 1 -28.20 -14.79 -30.33
C MET A 1 -26.94 -14.80 -29.50
N GLU A 2 -25.93 -15.53 -29.94
CA GLU A 2 -24.60 -15.49 -29.33
C GLU A 2 -23.93 -14.16 -29.72
N ILE A 3 -23.33 -13.48 -28.75
CA ILE A 3 -22.60 -12.24 -29.00
C ILE A 3 -21.20 -12.61 -29.48
N ASP A 4 -20.84 -12.15 -30.67
CA ASP A 4 -19.46 -12.29 -31.17
C ASP A 4 -18.58 -11.18 -30.58
N TYR A 5 -17.94 -11.48 -29.46
CA TYR A 5 -17.03 -10.54 -28.79
C TYR A 5 -15.78 -10.19 -29.61
N ARG A 6 -15.41 -11.02 -30.61
CA ARG A 6 -14.24 -10.74 -31.46
C ARG A 6 -14.55 -9.64 -32.47
N SER A 7 -15.70 -9.68 -33.15
CA SER A 7 -16.11 -8.59 -34.06
C SER A 7 -16.37 -7.28 -33.33
N LEU A 8 -16.77 -7.35 -32.06
CA LEU A 8 -16.88 -6.17 -31.18
C LEU A 8 -15.52 -5.62 -30.73
N GLY A 9 -14.42 -6.34 -30.95
CA GLY A 9 -13.08 -5.92 -30.54
C GLY A 9 -12.91 -5.88 -29.02
N LEU A 10 -13.60 -6.73 -28.26
CA LEU A 10 -13.55 -6.75 -26.80
C LEU A 10 -12.12 -6.99 -26.30
N ARG A 11 -11.68 -6.19 -25.32
CA ARG A 11 -10.42 -6.36 -24.59
C ARG A 11 -10.71 -6.38 -23.09
N VAL A 12 -10.08 -7.31 -22.37
CA VAL A 12 -10.25 -7.48 -20.92
C VAL A 12 -8.88 -7.59 -20.26
N GLY A 13 -8.70 -6.89 -19.14
CA GLY A 13 -7.54 -7.00 -18.26
C GLY A 13 -7.95 -7.54 -16.90
N LEU A 14 -7.03 -8.18 -16.20
CA LEU A 14 -7.21 -8.66 -14.83
C LEU A 14 -6.17 -8.01 -13.93
N GLU A 15 -6.61 -7.61 -12.74
CA GLU A 15 -5.76 -7.12 -11.67
C GLU A 15 -6.12 -7.88 -10.39
N ILE A 16 -5.13 -8.49 -9.75
CA ILE A 16 -5.32 -9.35 -8.59
C ILE A 16 -4.36 -8.89 -7.49
N HIS A 17 -4.91 -8.59 -6.32
CA HIS A 17 -4.14 -8.26 -5.12
C HIS A 17 -4.30 -9.41 -4.12
N GLN A 18 -3.20 -9.83 -3.50
CA GLN A 18 -3.19 -10.92 -2.53
C GLN A 18 -2.28 -10.57 -1.36
N GLN A 19 -2.77 -10.79 -0.14
CA GLN A 19 -1.96 -10.67 1.08
C GLN A 19 -1.09 -11.92 1.25
N LEU A 20 0.16 -11.72 1.65
CA LEU A 20 1.08 -12.82 1.96
C LEU A 20 1.00 -13.11 3.46
N ASP A 21 0.90 -14.38 3.82
CA ASP A 21 0.90 -14.86 5.20
C ASP A 21 2.34 -14.92 5.74
N THR A 22 2.95 -13.76 5.90
CA THR A 22 4.32 -13.61 6.45
C THR A 22 4.27 -13.38 7.95
N SER A 23 5.37 -13.70 8.64
CA SER A 23 5.48 -13.51 10.10
C SER A 23 5.34 -12.03 10.51
N THR A 24 5.99 -11.13 9.78
CA THR A 24 5.95 -9.67 10.00
C THR A 24 5.50 -8.93 8.73
N LYS A 25 5.12 -7.67 8.88
CA LYS A 25 4.78 -6.77 7.77
C LYS A 25 6.00 -6.51 6.87
N LEU A 26 5.77 -5.82 5.75
CA LEU A 26 6.75 -5.68 4.67
C LEU A 26 7.98 -4.83 5.04
N PHE A 27 7.80 -3.79 5.86
CA PHE A 27 8.86 -2.81 6.18
C PHE A 27 8.97 -2.52 7.68
N CYS A 28 8.49 -3.42 8.54
CA CYS A 28 8.66 -3.31 9.98
C CYS A 28 8.52 -4.69 10.65
N SER A 29 8.78 -4.73 11.95
CA SER A 29 8.72 -5.98 12.74
C SER A 29 7.33 -6.28 13.33
N CYS A 30 6.29 -5.49 13.01
CA CYS A 30 4.93 -5.78 13.47
C CYS A 30 4.37 -7.04 12.80
N PRO A 31 3.51 -7.81 13.48
CA PRO A 31 2.92 -9.01 12.89
C PRO A 31 2.00 -8.67 11.70
N ALA A 32 2.03 -9.48 10.63
CA ALA A 32 1.20 -9.28 9.44
C ALA A 32 -0.21 -9.86 9.57
N ARG A 33 -0.82 -9.72 10.75
CA ARG A 33 -2.19 -10.14 11.03
C ARG A 33 -2.99 -8.99 11.61
N LEU A 34 -4.31 -9.05 11.45
CA LEU A 34 -5.20 -8.07 12.06
C LEU A 34 -5.15 -8.21 13.58
N ALA A 35 -5.16 -7.05 14.26
CA ALA A 35 -5.36 -7.04 15.70
C ALA A 35 -6.73 -7.61 16.04
N PRO A 36 -6.88 -8.35 17.16
CA PRO A 36 -8.19 -8.80 17.60
C PRO A 36 -9.07 -7.60 17.95
N ASP A 37 -10.40 -7.72 17.78
CA ASP A 37 -11.35 -6.65 18.09
C ASP A 37 -11.30 -6.20 19.56
N SER A 38 -10.83 -7.07 20.46
CA SER A 38 -10.62 -6.78 21.88
C SER A 38 -9.32 -6.02 22.17
N ALA A 39 -8.47 -5.77 21.19
CA ALA A 39 -7.21 -5.07 21.38
C ALA A 39 -7.47 -3.63 21.82
N ARG A 40 -6.74 -3.20 22.86
CA ARG A 40 -6.68 -1.77 23.20
C ARG A 40 -5.94 -1.04 22.07
N TYR A 41 -6.36 0.19 21.81
CA TYR A 41 -5.72 1.02 20.80
C TYR A 41 -5.59 2.46 21.31
N ALA A 42 -4.55 3.14 20.85
CA ALA A 42 -4.47 4.59 20.92
C ALA A 42 -5.07 5.20 19.63
N GLU A 43 -5.39 6.49 19.66
CA GLU A 43 -5.80 7.22 18.47
C GLU A 43 -4.79 8.33 18.15
N VAL A 44 -4.41 8.42 16.90
CA VAL A 44 -3.54 9.47 16.37
C VAL A 44 -4.29 10.16 15.25
N SER A 45 -4.28 11.49 15.26
CA SER A 45 -4.95 12.26 14.22
C SER A 45 -3.96 13.01 13.33
N ARG A 46 -4.24 13.01 12.02
CA ARG A 46 -3.41 13.61 10.99
C ARG A 46 -4.26 14.31 9.93
N THR A 47 -3.61 15.21 9.21
CA THR A 47 -4.09 15.81 7.96
C THR A 47 -2.97 15.65 6.95
N LEU A 48 -3.27 15.06 5.80
CA LEU A 48 -2.29 14.88 4.72
C LEU A 48 -2.24 16.12 3.81
N TRP A 49 -1.06 16.39 3.28
CA TRP A 49 -0.79 17.47 2.33
C TRP A 49 -0.04 16.93 1.12
N ILE A 50 -0.17 17.60 -0.02
CA ILE A 50 0.51 17.23 -1.26
C ILE A 50 1.72 18.14 -1.49
N GLY A 51 2.84 17.50 -1.82
CA GLY A 51 4.01 18.19 -2.36
C GLY A 51 3.77 18.67 -3.78
N ARG A 52 4.42 19.77 -4.16
CA ARG A 52 4.41 20.24 -5.55
C ARG A 52 5.44 19.46 -6.37
N SER A 53 5.21 19.31 -7.67
CA SER A 53 6.21 18.82 -8.61
C SER A 53 7.39 19.78 -8.71
N GLU A 54 8.44 19.35 -9.41
CA GLU A 54 9.60 20.17 -9.76
C GLU A 54 9.23 21.45 -10.54
N LEU A 55 8.11 21.43 -11.26
CA LEU A 55 7.56 22.58 -11.99
C LEU A 55 6.55 23.40 -11.15
N GLY A 56 6.32 23.02 -9.90
CA GLY A 56 5.37 23.67 -9.01
C GLY A 56 3.92 23.23 -9.20
N GLU A 57 3.68 22.22 -10.04
CA GLU A 57 2.36 21.67 -10.34
C GLU A 57 1.88 20.71 -9.24
N VAL A 58 0.57 20.46 -9.20
CA VAL A 58 -0.06 19.55 -8.23
C VAL A 58 -0.89 18.54 -8.98
N ASP A 59 -0.80 17.27 -8.60
CA ASP A 59 -1.65 16.22 -9.15
C ASP A 59 -3.13 16.57 -8.93
N PRO A 60 -3.97 16.64 -9.99
CA PRO A 60 -5.37 17.04 -9.87
C PRO A 60 -6.22 16.11 -8.98
N ALA A 61 -5.97 14.80 -9.00
CA ALA A 61 -6.71 13.84 -8.19
C ALA A 61 -6.36 13.98 -6.71
N ALA A 62 -5.07 14.13 -6.40
CA ALA A 62 -4.64 14.36 -5.03
C ALA A 62 -5.04 15.76 -4.51
N ALA A 63 -5.03 16.79 -5.36
CA ALA A 63 -5.57 18.10 -5.01
C ALA A 63 -7.07 18.04 -4.68
N TYR A 64 -7.83 17.27 -5.47
CA TYR A 64 -9.26 17.05 -5.22
C TYR A 64 -9.52 16.36 -3.88
N GLU A 65 -8.78 15.30 -3.55
CA GLU A 65 -8.94 14.60 -2.27
C GLU A 65 -8.55 15.47 -1.07
N ILE A 66 -7.44 16.21 -1.15
CA ILE A 66 -7.01 17.15 -0.09
C ILE A 66 -8.00 18.31 0.06
N GLY A 67 -8.61 18.76 -1.04
CA GLY A 67 -9.65 19.79 -1.04
C GLY A 67 -10.87 19.42 -0.19
N ARG A 68 -11.07 18.13 0.13
CA ARG A 68 -12.11 17.68 1.07
C ARG A 68 -11.81 18.01 2.52
N GLY A 69 -10.59 18.43 2.86
CA GLY A 69 -10.21 18.93 4.19
C GLY A 69 -10.38 17.90 5.31
N ARG A 70 -10.23 16.60 5.00
CA ARG A 70 -10.48 15.53 5.97
C ARG A 70 -9.38 15.48 7.03
N ARG A 71 -9.82 15.38 8.28
CA ARG A 71 -8.97 14.98 9.40
C ARG A 71 -9.09 13.47 9.56
N ILE A 72 -7.98 12.76 9.45
CA ILE A 72 -7.93 11.30 9.56
C ILE A 72 -7.62 10.93 11.01
N ILE A 73 -8.30 9.89 11.51
CA ILE A 73 -8.06 9.32 12.84
C ILE A 73 -7.59 7.88 12.63
N TYR A 74 -6.32 7.63 12.93
CA TYR A 74 -5.71 6.32 12.89
C TYR A 74 -5.82 5.64 14.24
N ARG A 75 -6.32 4.41 14.25
CA ARG A 75 -6.30 3.54 15.43
C ARG A 75 -4.98 2.77 15.45
N VAL A 76 -4.32 2.80 16.59
CA VAL A 76 -2.99 2.21 16.80
C VAL A 76 -3.15 1.04 17.78
N PRO A 77 -3.49 -0.15 17.28
CA PRO A 77 -3.69 -1.33 18.13
C PRO A 77 -2.38 -1.77 18.80
N GLU A 78 -2.46 -2.06 20.10
CA GLU A 78 -1.32 -2.50 20.89
C GLU A 78 -0.71 -3.79 20.31
N GLY A 79 0.63 -3.79 20.16
CA GLY A 79 1.39 -4.91 19.60
C GLY A 79 1.23 -5.15 18.09
N HIS A 80 0.47 -4.31 17.37
CA HIS A 80 0.18 -4.48 15.93
C HIS A 80 0.55 -3.26 15.08
N ALA A 81 1.06 -2.20 15.69
CA ALA A 81 1.60 -1.02 15.02
C ALA A 81 2.83 -0.51 15.79
N CYS A 82 3.82 0.01 15.07
CA CYS A 82 5.00 0.66 15.59
C CYS A 82 5.16 2.05 14.98
N LEU A 83 6.30 2.69 15.21
CA LEU A 83 6.56 4.04 14.72
C LEU A 83 6.62 4.11 13.18
N VAL A 84 7.01 3.01 12.51
CA VAL A 84 6.97 2.92 11.04
C VAL A 84 5.54 3.06 10.51
N GLU A 85 4.56 2.38 11.10
CA GLU A 85 3.15 2.55 10.73
C GLU A 85 2.61 3.95 10.99
N LEU A 86 3.24 4.72 11.88
CA LEU A 86 2.79 6.06 12.24
C LEU A 86 3.53 7.16 11.49
N ASP A 87 4.45 6.80 10.59
CA ASP A 87 5.35 7.74 9.91
C ASP A 87 6.23 8.53 10.90
N GLU A 88 6.63 7.89 12.00
CA GLU A 88 7.48 8.46 13.07
C GLU A 88 8.86 7.77 13.15
N GLU A 89 9.12 6.81 12.25
CA GLU A 89 10.40 6.11 12.11
C GLU A 89 10.62 5.71 10.64
N PRO A 90 11.86 5.76 10.11
CA PRO A 90 12.14 5.26 8.76
C PRO A 90 11.74 3.78 8.59
N PRO A 91 11.20 3.39 7.43
CA PRO A 91 10.90 1.98 7.15
C PRO A 91 12.16 1.11 7.27
N HIS A 92 11.98 -0.11 7.78
CA HIS A 92 13.05 -1.11 7.86
C HIS A 92 13.32 -1.72 6.48
N ASP A 93 14.34 -2.58 6.40
CA ASP A 93 14.64 -3.34 5.20
C ASP A 93 13.43 -4.18 4.73
N LEU A 94 13.36 -4.38 3.42
CA LEU A 94 12.34 -5.21 2.78
C LEU A 94 12.31 -6.62 3.42
N ASN A 95 11.12 -7.03 3.87
CA ASN A 95 10.92 -8.35 4.45
C ASN A 95 11.33 -9.45 3.46
N ARG A 96 12.36 -10.22 3.85
CA ARG A 96 12.94 -11.30 3.03
C ARG A 96 11.98 -12.46 2.81
N GLU A 97 11.13 -12.76 3.79
CA GLU A 97 10.10 -13.80 3.68
C GLU A 97 9.10 -13.43 2.57
N ALA A 98 8.59 -12.20 2.61
CA ALA A 98 7.69 -11.67 1.58
C ALA A 98 8.33 -11.72 0.19
N LEU A 99 9.60 -11.33 0.07
CA LEU A 99 10.33 -11.37 -1.19
C LEU A 99 10.48 -12.80 -1.74
N VAL A 100 10.80 -13.78 -0.90
CA VAL A 100 10.91 -15.19 -1.30
C VAL A 100 9.57 -15.72 -1.82
N VAL A 101 8.47 -15.41 -1.15
CA VAL A 101 7.13 -15.81 -1.58
C VAL A 101 6.77 -15.13 -2.92
N ALA A 102 7.04 -13.84 -3.06
CA ALA A 102 6.80 -13.10 -4.30
C ALA A 102 7.58 -13.68 -5.49
N LEU A 103 8.87 -14.00 -5.31
CA LEU A 103 9.69 -14.65 -6.33
C LEU A 103 9.19 -16.06 -6.67
N SER A 104 8.68 -16.80 -5.68
CA SER A 104 8.09 -18.13 -5.89
C SER A 104 6.82 -18.04 -6.74
N ILE A 105 5.93 -17.08 -6.44
CA ILE A 105 4.73 -16.80 -7.24
C ILE A 105 5.12 -16.40 -8.66
N ALA A 106 6.09 -15.50 -8.82
CA ALA A 106 6.57 -15.07 -10.13
C ALA A 106 7.04 -16.26 -10.98
N ARG A 107 7.83 -17.16 -10.40
CA ARG A 107 8.30 -18.38 -11.09
C ARG A 107 7.15 -19.34 -11.42
N ALA A 108 6.20 -19.53 -10.49
CA ALA A 108 5.03 -20.38 -10.73
C ALA A 108 4.15 -19.86 -11.88
N LEU A 109 4.11 -18.54 -12.08
CA LEU A 109 3.41 -17.88 -13.18
C LEU A 109 4.26 -17.72 -14.45
N ASN A 110 5.43 -18.34 -14.53
CA ASN A 110 6.39 -18.23 -15.63
C ASN A 110 6.85 -16.78 -15.91
N ALA A 111 6.82 -15.91 -14.90
CA ALA A 111 7.39 -14.57 -14.99
C ALA A 111 8.92 -14.61 -14.87
N VAL A 112 9.57 -13.56 -15.37
CA VAL A 112 11.02 -13.34 -15.28
C VAL A 112 11.29 -12.35 -14.15
N PRO A 113 11.92 -12.78 -13.03
CA PRO A 113 12.30 -11.86 -11.97
C PRO A 113 13.30 -10.80 -12.44
N VAL A 114 13.24 -9.62 -11.83
CA VAL A 114 14.24 -8.56 -12.01
C VAL A 114 15.55 -8.91 -11.32
N ASP A 115 16.66 -8.31 -11.77
CA ASP A 115 17.98 -8.49 -11.16
C ASP A 115 18.11 -7.76 -9.81
N GLU A 116 17.46 -6.60 -9.67
CA GLU A 116 17.49 -5.77 -8.46
C GLU A 116 16.12 -5.16 -8.16
N VAL A 117 15.79 -5.06 -6.87
CA VAL A 117 14.52 -4.52 -6.38
C VAL A 117 14.73 -3.10 -5.86
N TYR A 118 13.99 -2.15 -6.43
CA TYR A 118 13.92 -0.77 -5.97
C TYR A 118 12.52 -0.49 -5.43
N VAL A 119 12.43 -0.05 -4.17
CA VAL A 119 11.17 0.32 -3.54
C VAL A 119 10.77 1.72 -4.00
N MET A 120 9.53 1.85 -4.46
CA MET A 120 8.96 3.11 -4.94
C MET A 120 7.91 3.62 -3.96
N ARG A 121 7.60 4.91 -4.02
CA ARG A 121 6.54 5.54 -3.21
C ARG A 121 5.42 5.99 -4.13
N LYS A 122 4.28 5.31 -4.09
CA LYS A 122 3.10 5.71 -4.86
C LYS A 122 2.26 6.66 -4.02
N VAL A 123 2.07 7.89 -4.46
CA VAL A 123 1.29 8.89 -3.71
C VAL A 123 -0.15 8.41 -3.50
N VAL A 124 -0.59 8.41 -2.24
CA VAL A 124 -1.94 8.01 -1.81
C VAL A 124 -2.36 8.93 -0.67
N VAL A 125 -3.30 9.85 -0.96
CA VAL A 125 -3.71 10.92 -0.02
C VAL A 125 -5.13 10.75 0.52
N ASP A 126 -5.73 9.58 0.34
CA ASP A 126 -7.07 9.27 0.86
C ASP A 126 -7.09 9.00 2.38
N GLY A 127 -5.91 8.84 2.98
CA GLY A 127 -5.73 8.55 4.40
C GLY A 127 -5.65 7.07 4.74
N SER A 128 -5.53 6.17 3.77
CA SER A 128 -5.25 4.76 4.01
C SER A 128 -3.79 4.49 4.38
N ASN A 129 -2.86 5.36 3.92
CA ASN A 129 -1.44 5.33 4.25
C ASN A 129 -1.07 6.55 5.12
N THR A 130 -0.52 6.32 6.30
CA THR A 130 -0.12 7.36 7.27
C THR A 130 0.93 8.32 6.70
N SER A 131 1.84 7.83 5.87
CA SER A 131 2.90 8.60 5.21
C SER A 131 2.46 9.36 3.95
N GLY A 132 1.21 9.19 3.52
CA GLY A 132 0.70 9.78 2.26
C GLY A 132 1.21 9.10 0.99
N PHE A 133 1.83 7.93 1.12
CA PHE A 133 2.19 7.06 0.01
C PHE A 133 2.13 5.59 0.42
N GLN A 134 1.87 4.73 -0.55
CA GLN A 134 2.07 3.29 -0.44
C GLN A 134 3.51 2.93 -0.78
#